data_AF-A0A2N6KKN6-F1
#
_entry.id   AF-A0A2N6KKN6-F1
#
_cell.length_a   1.000
_cell.length_b   1.000
_cell.length_c   1.000
_cell.angle_alpha   90.00
_cell.angle_beta   90.00
_cell.angle_gamma   90.00
#
_symmetry.space_group_name_H-M   'P 1'
#
loop_
_entity.id
_entity.type
_entity.pdbx_description
1 polymer ?
#
loop_
_entity_poly.entity_id
_entity_poly.type
_entity_poly.pdbx_seq_one_letter_code
_entity_poly.pdbx_strand_id
1 'polypeptide(L)'
;MSVNQERYHTFVILLEQLRSQAATHQTDAQQLRQHLLSLQEFFRQQILPLAEEKTRELSYKTEMSKQLRLLEIDVMFLQGARQAATAVDRLKTISDRLTIIIEYCQTILQSEAPEK
;
A
#
# COMPACT_ATOMS: atom_id res chain seq x y z
N MET A 1 10.76 17.67 9.07
CA MET A 1 10.44 16.24 8.96
C MET A 1 11.72 15.51 8.61
N SER A 2 11.97 14.33 9.17
CA SER A 2 13.15 13.53 8.79
C SER A 2 12.99 12.98 7.37
N VAL A 3 14.09 12.60 6.71
CA VAL A 3 14.05 11.96 5.37
C VAL A 3 13.24 10.67 5.40
N ASN A 4 13.27 9.92 6.51
CA ASN A 4 12.46 8.70 6.69
C ASN A 4 10.96 9.05 6.70
N GLN A 5 10.56 10.08 7.46
CA GLN A 5 9.17 10.55 7.53
C GLN A 5 8.64 11.00 6.18
N GLU A 6 9.46 11.73 5.41
CA GLU A 6 9.09 12.20 4.08
C GLU A 6 8.83 11.04 3.12
N ARG A 7 9.67 10.00 3.16
CA ARG A 7 9.48 8.78 2.36
C ARG A 7 8.20 8.03 2.74
N TYR A 8 7.93 7.89 4.04
CA TYR A 8 6.67 7.29 4.50
C TYR A 8 5.44 8.11 4.13
N HIS A 9 5.48 9.45 4.25
CA HIS A 9 4.38 10.32 3.80
C HIS A 9 4.15 10.18 2.29
N THR A 10 5.23 10.20 1.50
CA THR A 10 5.14 10.00 0.04
C THR A 10 4.51 8.65 -0.28
N PHE A 11 4.91 7.59 0.43
CA PHE A 11 4.33 6.27 0.24
C PHE A 11 2.84 6.22 0.59
N VAL A 12 2.42 6.88 1.68
CA VAL A 12 0.99 7.01 2.05
C VAL A 12 0.21 7.70 0.94
N ILE A 13 0.70 8.80 0.40
CA ILE A 13 0.04 9.53 -0.71
C ILE A 13 -0.16 8.60 -1.91
N LEU A 14 0.88 7.85 -2.30
CA LEU A 14 0.78 6.91 -3.42
C LEU A 14 -0.22 5.77 -3.15
N LEU A 15 -0.26 5.25 -1.92
CA LEU A 15 -1.23 4.22 -1.51
C LEU A 15 -2.67 4.75 -1.52
N GLU A 16 -2.89 5.98 -1.04
CA GLU A 16 -4.19 6.63 -1.03
C GLU A 16 -4.70 6.92 -2.45
N GLN A 17 -3.80 7.33 -3.36
CA GLN A 17 -4.12 7.49 -4.79
C GLN A 17 -4.60 6.16 -5.38
N LEU A 18 -3.87 5.06 -5.17
CA LEU A 18 -4.29 3.74 -5.67
C LEU A 18 -5.61 3.28 -5.03
N ARG A 19 -5.81 3.53 -3.74
CA ARG A 19 -7.05 3.20 -3.04
C ARG A 19 -8.24 3.98 -3.59
N SER A 20 -8.06 5.27 -3.84
CA SER A 20 -9.10 6.11 -4.45
C SER A 20 -9.47 5.61 -5.84
N GLN A 21 -8.49 5.19 -6.65
CA GLN A 21 -8.75 4.61 -7.97
C GLN A 21 -9.58 3.32 -7.84
N ALA A 22 -9.16 2.39 -6.98
CA ALA A 22 -9.91 1.17 -6.72
C ALA A 22 -11.36 1.43 -6.27
N ALA A 23 -11.57 2.44 -5.42
CA ALA A 23 -12.90 2.80 -4.91
C ALA A 23 -13.84 3.42 -5.96
N THR A 24 -13.31 4.07 -7.01
CA THR A 24 -14.14 4.69 -8.05
C THR A 24 -14.77 3.70 -9.04
N HIS A 25 -14.39 2.41 -8.98
CA HIS A 25 -14.87 1.33 -9.87
C HIS A 25 -14.74 1.59 -11.38
N GLN A 26 -14.07 2.67 -11.79
CA GLN A 26 -13.86 3.04 -13.20
C GLN A 26 -12.44 2.71 -13.69
N THR A 27 -11.60 2.13 -12.82
CA THR A 27 -10.20 1.86 -13.14
C THR A 27 -10.03 0.51 -13.80
N ASP A 28 -9.33 0.50 -14.94
CA ASP A 28 -8.90 -0.72 -15.61
C ASP A 28 -7.88 -1.48 -14.75
N ALA A 29 -8.06 -2.79 -14.66
CA ALA A 29 -7.15 -3.69 -13.94
C ALA A 29 -5.71 -3.65 -14.48
N GLN A 30 -5.50 -3.24 -15.74
CA GLN A 30 -4.15 -2.97 -16.26
C GLN A 30 -3.51 -1.73 -15.62
N GLN A 31 -4.26 -0.62 -15.50
CA GLN A 31 -3.76 0.61 -14.87
C GLN A 31 -3.45 0.38 -13.39
N LEU A 32 -4.35 -0.34 -12.70
CA LEU A 32 -4.17 -0.71 -11.30
C LEU A 32 -2.89 -1.52 -11.08
N ARG A 33 -2.60 -2.46 -11.99
CA ARG A 33 -1.35 -3.24 -11.97
C ARG A 33 -0.12 -2.37 -12.19
N GLN A 34 -0.16 -1.43 -13.13
CA GLN A 34 0.97 -0.51 -13.38
C GLN A 34 1.27 0.33 -12.14
N HIS A 35 0.24 0.89 -11.51
CA HIS A 35 0.39 1.67 -10.28
C HIS A 35 0.90 0.81 -9.12
N LEU A 36 0.43 -0.44 -9.00
CA LEU A 36 0.95 -1.38 -8.00
C LEU A 36 2.45 -1.66 -8.19
N LEU A 37 2.90 -1.87 -9.43
CA LEU A 37 4.33 -2.10 -9.71
C LEU A 37 5.18 -0.90 -9.28
N SER A 38 4.73 0.32 -9.58
CA SER A 38 5.41 1.54 -9.13
C SER A 38 5.45 1.66 -7.60
N LEU A 39 4.36 1.31 -6.91
CA LEU A 39 4.30 1.27 -5.44
C LEU A 39 5.25 0.22 -4.84
N GLN A 40 5.29 -0.99 -5.41
CA GLN A 40 6.19 -2.04 -4.96
C GLN A 40 7.66 -1.65 -5.16
N GLU A 41 8.01 -1.02 -6.28
CA GLU A 41 9.36 -0.51 -6.52
C GLU A 41 9.70 0.63 -5.56
N PHE A 42 8.79 1.59 -5.34
CA PHE A 42 9.00 2.65 -4.35
C PHE A 42 9.24 2.07 -2.96
N PHE A 43 8.42 1.12 -2.52
CA PHE A 43 8.60 0.46 -1.22
C PHE A 43 9.99 -0.19 -1.13
N ARG A 44 10.39 -0.94 -2.17
CA ARG A 44 11.64 -1.69 -2.19
C ARG A 44 12.88 -0.78 -2.22
N GLN A 45 12.79 0.37 -2.88
CA GLN A 45 13.91 1.29 -3.06
C GLN A 45 13.98 2.40 -1.99
N GLN A 46 12.83 2.84 -1.48
CA GLN A 46 12.74 4.03 -0.62
C GLN A 46 12.32 3.71 0.81
N ILE A 47 11.58 2.63 1.07
CA ILE A 47 11.10 2.31 2.43
C ILE A 47 11.92 1.20 3.07
N LEU A 48 12.15 0.11 2.34
CA LEU A 48 12.86 -1.06 2.87
C LEU A 48 14.31 -0.75 3.31
N PRO A 49 15.10 0.09 2.61
CA PRO A 49 16.47 0.40 3.02
C PRO A 49 16.60 1.38 4.18
N LEU A 50 15.49 1.94 4.68
CA LEU A 50 15.54 2.88 5.80
C LEU A 50 16.06 2.17 7.05
N ALA A 51 17.01 2.80 7.73
CA ALA A 51 17.53 2.30 8.99
C ALA A 51 16.37 2.15 9.99
N GLU A 52 16.28 0.97 10.60
CA GLU A 52 15.23 0.62 11.55
C GLU A 52 15.76 0.89 12.96
N GLU A 53 15.19 1.89 13.63
CA GLU A 53 15.61 2.19 15.01
C GLU A 53 14.85 1.34 16.05
N LYS A 54 13.69 0.78 15.66
CA LYS A 54 12.76 0.07 16.55
C LYS A 54 12.35 -1.28 15.97
N THR A 55 12.39 -2.35 16.78
CA THR A 55 11.95 -3.72 16.39
C THR A 55 10.50 -3.75 15.85
N ARG A 56 9.65 -2.85 16.34
CA ARG A 56 8.26 -2.70 15.88
C ARG A 56 8.18 -2.20 14.42
N GLU A 57 9.08 -1.32 14.00
CA GLU A 57 9.14 -0.82 12.63
C GLU A 57 9.54 -1.92 11.65
N LEU A 58 10.54 -2.74 12.00
CA LEU A 58 10.93 -3.92 11.23
C LEU A 58 9.75 -4.91 11.05
N SER A 59 8.99 -5.12 12.12
CA SER A 59 7.79 -5.97 12.09
C SER A 59 6.74 -5.40 11.12
N TYR A 60 6.51 -4.09 11.12
CA TYR A 60 5.61 -3.44 10.19
C TYR A 60 6.11 -3.45 8.74
N LYS A 61 7.40 -3.20 8.48
CA LYS A 61 7.98 -3.34 7.13
C LYS A 61 7.81 -4.77 6.59
N THR A 62 7.98 -5.78 7.44
CA THR A 62 7.76 -7.18 7.07
C THR A 62 6.30 -7.43 6.68
N GLU A 63 5.36 -6.97 7.50
CA GLU A 63 3.93 -7.15 7.21
C GLU A 63 3.50 -6.34 5.99
N MET A 64 3.97 -5.11 5.81
CA MET A 64 3.74 -4.30 4.60
C MET A 64 4.26 -5.02 3.34
N SER A 65 5.46 -5.60 3.39
CA SER A 65 6.02 -6.39 2.28
C SER A 65 5.12 -7.58 1.92
N LYS A 66 4.61 -8.29 2.92
CA LYS A 66 3.63 -9.38 2.74
C LYS A 66 2.32 -8.87 2.12
N GLN A 67 1.76 -7.78 2.65
CA GLN A 67 0.52 -7.21 2.12
C GLN A 67 0.69 -6.73 0.68
N LEU A 68 1.81 -6.13 0.30
CA LEU A 68 2.09 -5.73 -1.09
C LEU A 68 2.17 -6.92 -2.06
N ARG A 69 2.63 -8.09 -1.60
CA ARG A 69 2.60 -9.33 -2.40
C ARG A 69 1.19 -9.88 -2.54
N LEU A 70 0.40 -9.86 -1.46
CA LEU A 70 -1.00 -10.28 -1.51
C LEU A 70 -1.85 -9.35 -2.39
N LEU A 71 -1.53 -8.06 -2.39
CA LEU A 71 -2.17 -7.07 -3.25
C LEU A 71 -1.99 -7.41 -4.74
N GLU A 72 -0.82 -7.90 -5.12
CA GLU A 72 -0.56 -8.36 -6.50
C GLU A 72 -1.48 -9.50 -6.90
N ILE A 73 -1.68 -10.46 -5.99
CA ILE A 73 -2.61 -11.58 -6.20
C ILE A 73 -4.06 -11.05 -6.36
N ASP A 74 -4.48 -10.10 -5.54
CA ASP A 74 -5.82 -9.51 -5.64
C ASP A 74 -6.03 -8.80 -6.98
N VAL A 75 -5.03 -8.06 -7.47
CA VAL A 75 -5.06 -7.43 -8.79
C VAL A 75 -5.13 -8.47 -9.90
N MET A 76 -4.39 -9.58 -9.81
CA MET A 76 -4.50 -10.69 -10.77
C MET A 76 -5.91 -11.30 -10.78
N PHE A 77 -6.54 -11.46 -9.62
CA PHE A 77 -7.93 -11.94 -9.56
C PHE A 77 -8.93 -10.94 -10.13
N LEU A 78 -8.71 -9.64 -9.94
CA LEU A 78 -9.51 -8.60 -10.60
C LEU A 78 -9.39 -8.69 -12.13
N GLN A 79 -8.17 -8.88 -12.66
CA GLN A 79 -7.93 -9.04 -14.11
C GLN A 79 -8.68 -10.25 -14.70
N GLY A 80 -8.85 -11.31 -13.92
CA GLY A 80 -9.61 -12.51 -14.32
C GLY A 80 -11.12 -12.41 -14.13
N ALA A 81 -11.65 -11.35 -13.50
CA ALA A 81 -13.06 -11.23 -13.18
C ALA A 81 -13.90 -10.96 -14.43
N ARG A 82 -14.85 -11.86 -14.72
CA ARG A 82 -15.75 -11.74 -15.88
C ARG A 82 -17.13 -11.16 -15.55
N GLN A 83 -17.49 -11.17 -14.27
CA GLN A 83 -18.77 -10.68 -13.77
C GLN A 83 -18.55 -9.38 -13.01
N ALA A 84 -19.40 -8.38 -13.26
CA ALA A 84 -19.31 -7.06 -12.62
C ALA A 84 -19.38 -7.16 -11.08
N ALA A 85 -20.25 -8.02 -10.54
CA ALA A 85 -20.35 -8.25 -9.10
C ALA A 85 -19.02 -8.76 -8.51
N THR A 86 -18.38 -9.74 -9.16
CA THR A 86 -17.05 -10.23 -8.73
C THR A 86 -15.98 -9.15 -8.83
N ALA A 87 -16.00 -8.31 -9.88
CA ALA A 87 -15.05 -7.21 -10.00
C ALA A 87 -15.18 -6.20 -8.84
N VAL A 88 -16.41 -5.85 -8.44
CA VAL A 88 -16.69 -4.98 -7.28
C VAL A 88 -16.14 -5.60 -5.99
N ASP A 89 -16.39 -6.89 -5.74
CA ASP A 89 -15.86 -7.57 -4.54
C ASP A 89 -14.32 -7.60 -4.51
N ARG A 90 -13.68 -7.75 -5.68
CA ARG A 90 -12.21 -7.70 -5.80
C ARG A 90 -11.67 -6.29 -5.56
N LEU A 91 -12.30 -5.26 -6.12
CA LEU A 91 -11.93 -3.87 -5.87
C LEU A 91 -12.07 -3.48 -4.38
N LYS A 92 -13.10 -4.01 -3.71
CA LYS A 92 -13.24 -3.87 -2.26
C LYS A 92 -12.09 -4.52 -1.51
N THR A 93 -11.78 -5.79 -1.81
CA THR A 93 -10.64 -6.51 -1.20
C THR A 93 -9.32 -5.73 -1.35
N ILE A 94 -9.08 -5.17 -2.55
CA ILE A 94 -7.92 -4.33 -2.85
C ILE A 94 -7.91 -3.07 -1.96
N SER A 95 -9.05 -2.40 -1.84
CA SER A 95 -9.20 -1.17 -1.04
C SER A 95 -9.00 -1.43 0.45
N ASP A 96 -9.52 -2.54 0.97
CA ASP A 96 -9.35 -2.97 2.36
C ASP A 96 -7.87 -3.26 2.65
N ARG A 97 -7.18 -3.97 1.74
CA ARG A 97 -5.75 -4.25 1.90
C ARG A 97 -4.89 -3.00 1.87
N LEU A 98 -5.17 -2.06 0.95
CA LEU A 98 -4.48 -0.78 0.90
C LEU A 98 -4.64 0.00 2.20
N THR A 99 -5.81 -0.06 2.82
CA THR A 99 -6.08 0.57 4.12
C THR A 99 -5.19 -0.01 5.22
N ILE A 100 -5.04 -1.33 5.29
CA ILE A 100 -4.12 -1.98 6.25
C ILE A 100 -2.67 -1.49 6.07
N ILE A 101 -2.19 -1.37 4.82
CA ILE A 101 -0.82 -0.89 4.56
C ILE A 101 -0.68 0.57 5.01
N ILE A 102 -1.67 1.42 4.72
CA ILE A 102 -1.69 2.82 5.14
C ILE A 102 -1.66 2.93 6.68
N GLU A 103 -2.41 2.10 7.40
CA GLU A 103 -2.43 2.08 8.86
C GLU A 103 -1.06 1.74 9.48
N TYR A 104 -0.30 0.81 8.87
CA TYR A 104 1.08 0.56 9.30
C TYR A 104 1.97 1.78 9.11
N CYS A 105 1.90 2.44 7.95
CA CYS A 105 2.65 3.68 7.70
C CYS A 105 2.29 4.76 8.73
N GLN A 106 1.01 4.97 8.99
CA GLN A 106 0.53 5.96 9.95
C GLN A 106 0.99 5.64 11.37
N THR A 107 0.98 4.37 11.77
CA THR A 107 1.49 3.95 13.08
C THR A 107 2.98 4.24 13.24
N ILE A 108 3.78 4.03 12.19
CA ILE A 108 5.22 4.37 12.18
C ILE A 108 5.39 5.89 12.30
N LEU A 109 4.70 6.66 11.46
CA LEU A 109 4.77 8.13 11.45
C LEU A 109 4.36 8.76 12.80
N GLN A 110 3.34 8.21 13.47
CA GLN A 110 2.91 8.65 14.79
C GLN A 110 3.92 8.28 15.90
N SER A 111 4.58 7.12 15.77
CA SER A 111 5.58 6.65 16.75
C SER A 111 6.91 7.43 16.69
N GLU A 112 7.09 8.26 15.68
CA GLU A 112 8.24 9.18 15.52
C GLU A 112 7.91 10.64 15.86
N ALA A 113 6.64 10.97 16.07
CA ALA A 113 6.28 12.27 16.62
C ALA A 113 6.71 12.31 18.10
N PRO A 114 7.41 13.37 18.56
CA PRO A 114 7.72 13.48 19.98
C PRO A 114 6.42 13.43 20.78
N GLU A 115 6.37 12.59 21.83
CA GLU A 115 5.33 12.65 22.84
C GLU A 115 5.21 14.12 23.28
N LYS A 116 3.98 14.64 23.27
CA LYS A 116 3.69 16.01 23.72
C LYS A 116 3.99 16.19 25.19
#